data_AF-A0A2K8PQV7-F1
#
_entry.id   AF-A0A2K8PQV7-F1
#
_cell.length_a   1.000
_cell.length_b   1.000
_cell.length_c   1.000
_cell.angle_alpha   90.00
_cell.angle_beta   90.00
_cell.angle_gamma   90.00
#
_symmetry.space_group_name_H-M   'P 1'
#
loop_
_entity.id
_entity.type
_entity.pdbx_description
1 polymer ?
#
loop_
_entity_poly.entity_id
_entity_poly.type
_entity_poly.pdbx_seq_one_letter_code
_entity_poly.pdbx_strand_id
1 'polypeptide(L)'
;MSSTAISESPAPWLRDNCPCGDCRDPRTGQKLLRITDLPDRPAVGSARELPGDDGPVWEVVWEPDGHRSRYPAAWLAAHCPGGPHRPRGDGRTEDDKELWAAADLTGRLPGASWDA
;
A
#
# COMPACT_ATOMS: atom_id res chain seq x y z
N MET A 1 21.05 -1.93 1.99
CA MET A 1 20.59 -2.77 0.86
C MET A 1 19.73 -1.86 -0.02
N SER A 2 19.40 -2.26 -1.25
CA SER A 2 19.26 -1.32 -2.38
C SER A 2 18.22 -0.19 -2.28
N SER A 3 18.66 1.03 -2.64
CA SER A 3 17.86 2.23 -3.01
C SER A 3 16.83 2.03 -4.14
N THR A 4 16.83 0.82 -4.71
CA THR A 4 16.00 0.38 -5.80
C THR A 4 14.50 0.49 -5.50
N ALA A 5 14.03 0.14 -4.29
CA ALA A 5 12.60 0.14 -3.98
C ALA A 5 11.94 1.53 -4.12
N ILE A 6 12.63 2.59 -3.66
CA ILE A 6 12.14 3.97 -3.82
C ILE A 6 12.24 4.42 -5.28
N SER A 7 13.33 4.06 -5.95
CA SER A 7 13.59 4.48 -7.33
C SER A 7 12.66 3.81 -8.36
N GLU A 8 12.19 2.59 -8.06
CA GLU A 8 11.25 1.83 -8.90
C GLU A 8 9.78 2.15 -8.62
N SER A 9 9.49 2.84 -7.51
CA SER A 9 8.12 3.23 -7.16
C SER A 9 7.73 4.54 -7.85
N PRO A 10 6.52 4.66 -8.45
CA PRO A 10 6.07 5.93 -8.99
C PRO A 10 5.98 7.01 -7.90
N ALA A 11 6.67 8.14 -8.08
CA ALA A 11 6.74 9.22 -7.10
C ALA A 11 5.35 9.76 -6.67
N PRO A 12 4.38 9.99 -7.58
CA PRO A 12 3.03 10.38 -7.18
C PRO A 12 2.35 9.34 -6.28
N TRP A 13 2.51 8.05 -6.57
CA TRP A 13 1.94 6.97 -5.77
C TRP A 13 2.52 6.94 -4.36
N LEU A 14 3.85 7.05 -4.23
CA LEU A 14 4.51 7.10 -2.94
C LEU A 14 4.00 8.29 -2.10
N ARG A 15 4.02 9.51 -2.68
CA ARG A 15 3.60 10.74 -1.97
C ARG A 15 2.13 10.67 -1.54
N ASP A 16 1.27 10.12 -2.41
CA ASP A 16 -0.14 9.91 -2.15
C ASP A 16 -0.41 8.88 -1.03
N ASN A 17 0.52 7.94 -0.83
CA ASN A 17 0.45 6.90 0.19
C ASN A 17 1.34 7.18 1.41
N CYS A 18 1.72 8.44 1.65
CA CYS A 18 2.46 8.84 2.85
C CYS A 18 1.73 8.36 4.14
N PRO A 19 2.38 7.62 5.05
CA PRO A 19 1.75 7.11 6.26
C PRO A 19 1.85 8.05 7.48
N CYS A 20 2.40 9.26 7.31
CA CYS A 20 2.56 10.19 8.44
C CYS A 20 1.21 10.69 8.97
N GLY A 21 1.21 11.19 10.22
CA GLY A 21 0.01 11.70 10.89
C GLY A 21 -0.68 12.87 10.18
N ASP A 22 0.05 13.62 9.35
CA ASP A 22 -0.52 14.73 8.55
C ASP A 22 -1.27 14.22 7.31
N CYS A 23 -0.87 13.06 6.78
CA CYS A 23 -1.44 12.48 5.56
C CYS A 23 -2.47 11.38 5.85
N ARG A 24 -2.39 10.74 7.03
CA ARG A 24 -3.27 9.67 7.47
C ARG A 24 -3.57 9.79 8.95
N ASP A 25 -4.85 9.73 9.30
CA ASP A 25 -5.30 9.79 10.69
C ASP A 25 -4.74 8.57 11.46
N PRO A 26 -3.97 8.79 12.53
CA PRO A 26 -3.26 7.71 13.24
C PRO A 26 -4.19 6.77 14.02
N ARG A 27 -5.45 7.16 14.24
CA ARG A 27 -6.42 6.37 15.02
C ARG A 27 -7.30 5.50 14.12
N THR A 28 -7.71 6.02 12.97
CA THR A 28 -8.68 5.40 12.06
C THR A 28 -8.02 4.84 10.81
N GLY A 29 -6.80 5.29 10.49
CA GLY A 29 -6.17 5.00 9.22
C GLY A 29 -6.81 5.73 8.03
N GLN A 30 -7.75 6.64 8.26
CA GLN A 30 -8.37 7.42 7.18
C GLN A 30 -7.32 8.30 6.50
N LYS A 31 -7.32 8.30 5.17
CA LYS A 31 -6.49 9.22 4.39
C LYS A 31 -7.00 10.66 4.56
N LEU A 32 -6.11 11.55 4.97
CA LEU A 32 -6.35 12.99 5.15
C LEU A 32 -5.88 13.79 3.94
N LEU A 33 -4.78 13.36 3.31
CA LEU A 33 -4.25 13.97 2.09
C LEU A 33 -5.24 13.80 0.93
N ARG A 34 -5.63 14.90 0.28
CA ARG A 34 -6.48 14.86 -0.92
C ARG A 34 -5.61 14.96 -2.18
N ILE A 35 -6.12 14.44 -3.30
CA ILE A 35 -5.44 14.54 -4.60
C ILE A 35 -5.18 15.99 -5.02
N THR A 36 -6.03 16.93 -4.60
CA THR A 36 -5.88 18.37 -4.87
C THR A 36 -4.82 19.05 -4.00
N ASP A 37 -4.38 18.41 -2.92
CA ASP A 37 -3.33 18.93 -2.05
C ASP A 37 -1.94 18.42 -2.47
N LEU A 38 -1.88 17.48 -3.42
CA LEU A 38 -0.62 16.99 -3.97
C LEU A 38 -0.01 18.04 -4.91
N PRO A 39 1.32 18.21 -4.89
CA PRO A 39 2.01 18.94 -5.95
C PRO A 39 1.74 18.31 -7.31
N ASP A 40 1.68 19.11 -8.38
CA ASP A 40 1.44 18.60 -9.75
C ASP A 40 2.46 17.56 -10.21
N ARG A 41 3.71 17.70 -9.76
CA ARG A 41 4.85 16.83 -10.09
C ARG A 41 5.68 16.55 -8.84
N PRO A 42 5.19 15.71 -7.92
CA PRO A 42 5.96 15.38 -6.73
C PRO A 42 7.19 14.57 -7.15
N ALA A 43 8.34 14.91 -6.60
CA ALA A 43 9.60 14.23 -6.89
C ALA A 43 10.31 13.87 -5.59
N VAL A 44 11.09 12.80 -5.63
CA VAL A 44 11.98 12.43 -4.53
C VAL A 44 13.17 13.39 -4.55
N GLY A 45 13.26 14.27 -3.56
CA GLY A 45 14.43 15.14 -3.38
C GLY A 45 15.60 14.38 -2.75
N SER A 46 15.30 13.58 -1.72
CA SER A 46 16.27 12.63 -1.16
C SER A 46 15.56 11.40 -0.57
N ALA A 47 16.28 10.28 -0.53
CA ALA A 47 15.82 9.07 0.11
C ALA A 47 16.98 8.40 0.84
N ARG A 48 16.72 7.87 2.04
CA ARG A 48 17.68 7.08 2.80
C ARG A 48 17.00 5.98 3.58
N GLU A 49 17.69 4.85 3.68
CA GLU A 49 17.28 3.73 4.54
C GLU A 49 17.73 4.03 5.98
N LEU A 50 16.83 3.80 6.93
CA LEU A 50 17.05 3.95 8.36
C LEU A 50 16.69 2.63 9.06
N PRO A 51 17.31 2.32 10.21
CA PRO A 51 16.81 1.26 11.07
C PRO A 51 15.44 1.65 11.64
N GLY A 52 14.54 0.69 11.75
CA GLY A 52 13.25 0.81 12.44
C GLY A 52 13.00 -0.40 13.34
N ASP A 53 12.03 -0.27 14.24
CA ASP A 53 11.76 -1.27 15.28
C ASP A 53 11.36 -2.63 14.69
N ASP A 54 10.56 -2.62 13.62
CA ASP A 54 10.07 -3.81 12.90
C ASP A 54 10.81 -4.06 11.58
N GLY A 55 12.04 -3.54 11.45
CA GLY A 55 12.88 -3.67 10.26
C GLY A 55 13.18 -2.34 9.56
N PRO A 56 13.83 -2.38 8.38
CA PRO A 56 14.29 -1.18 7.70
C PRO A 56 13.13 -0.28 7.23
N VAL A 57 13.35 1.02 7.34
CA VAL A 57 12.40 2.07 6.96
C VAL A 57 13.07 3.02 6.00
N TRP A 58 12.40 3.35 4.90
CA TRP A 58 12.84 4.39 3.97
C TRP A 58 12.29 5.75 4.39
N GLU A 59 13.16 6.69 4.70
CA GLU A 59 12.80 8.11 4.82
C GLU A 59 12.97 8.77 3.44
N VAL A 60 11.92 9.47 3.00
CA VAL A 60 11.85 10.20 1.75
C VAL A 60 11.54 11.67 2.05
N VAL A 61 12.34 12.57 1.50
CA VAL A 61 12.08 14.02 1.49
C VAL A 61 11.61 14.42 0.10
N TRP A 62 10.46 15.07 0.05
CA TRP A 62 9.76 15.41 -1.19
C TRP A 62 10.09 16.80 -1.69
N GLU A 63 10.06 16.95 -3.01
CA GLU A 63 10.04 18.24 -3.71
C GLU A 63 8.69 18.42 -4.42
N PRO A 64 8.15 19.65 -4.50
CA PRO A 64 8.70 20.90 -3.96
C PRO A 64 8.30 21.21 -2.51
N ASP A 65 7.46 20.36 -1.88
CA ASP A 65 6.83 20.69 -0.59
C ASP A 65 7.73 20.43 0.65
N GLY A 66 8.89 19.80 0.48
CA GLY A 66 9.81 19.45 1.57
C GLY A 66 9.25 18.41 2.54
N HIS A 67 8.11 17.78 2.21
CA HIS A 67 7.41 16.87 3.11
C HIS A 67 8.29 15.65 3.41
N ARG A 68 8.13 15.07 4.60
CA ARG A 68 8.91 13.90 5.03
C ARG A 68 8.00 12.70 5.25
N SER A 69 8.24 11.65 4.48
CA SER A 69 7.52 10.38 4.58
C SER A 69 8.46 9.27 5.06
N ARG A 70 7.94 8.33 5.84
CA ARG A 70 8.69 7.15 6.30
C ARG A 70 7.92 5.88 5.97
N TYR A 71 8.48 5.02 5.13
CA TYR A 71 7.83 3.80 4.64
C TYR A 71 8.59 2.56 5.13
N PRO A 72 7.95 1.64 5.87
CA PRO A 72 8.55 0.33 6.13
C PRO A 72 8.89 -0.38 4.82
N ALA A 73 10.10 -0.95 4.70
CA ALA A 73 10.52 -1.63 3.48
C ALA A 73 9.61 -2.81 3.12
N ALA A 74 9.13 -3.55 4.13
CA ALA A 74 8.17 -4.63 3.95
C ALA A 74 6.83 -4.12 3.38
N TRP A 75 6.38 -2.93 3.79
CA TRP A 75 5.17 -2.32 3.24
C TRP A 75 5.36 -1.94 1.77
N LEU A 76 6.50 -1.33 1.41
CA LEU A 76 6.81 -1.02 0.01
C LEU A 76 6.82 -2.28 -0.87
N ALA A 77 7.46 -3.35 -0.40
CA ALA A 77 7.54 -4.61 -1.14
C ALA A 77 6.16 -5.24 -1.39
N ALA A 78 5.22 -5.08 -0.46
CA ALA A 78 3.88 -5.66 -0.56
C ALA A 78 2.88 -4.82 -1.38
N HIS A 79 3.10 -3.52 -1.52
CA HIS A 79 2.10 -2.59 -2.09
C HIS A 79 2.56 -1.83 -3.34
N CYS A 80 3.87 -1.82 -3.64
CA CYS A 80 4.39 -1.06 -4.78
C CYS A 80 3.75 -1.54 -6.10
N PRO A 81 3.18 -0.63 -6.91
CA PRO A 81 2.62 -0.97 -8.21
C PRO A 81 3.66 -1.63 -9.12
N GLY A 82 3.34 -2.80 -9.67
CA GLY A 82 4.26 -3.53 -10.55
C GLY A 82 5.37 -4.29 -9.84
N GLY A 83 5.37 -4.33 -8.51
CA GLY A 83 6.29 -5.16 -7.74
C GLY A 83 6.13 -6.67 -8.02
N PRO A 84 7.18 -7.48 -7.75
CA PRO A 84 7.17 -8.92 -8.03
C PRO A 84 6.16 -9.69 -7.16
N HIS A 85 5.82 -9.14 -6.00
CA HIS A 85 4.71 -9.60 -5.17
C HIS A 85 3.48 -8.74 -5.46
N ARG A 86 2.71 -9.11 -6.49
CA ARG A 86 1.26 -8.97 -6.32
C ARG A 86 0.87 -10.04 -5.30
N PRO A 87 0.30 -9.69 -4.13
CA PRO A 87 -0.43 -10.68 -3.37
C PRO A 87 -1.34 -11.44 -4.35
N ARG A 88 -1.53 -12.77 -4.20
CA ARG A 88 -2.82 -13.36 -4.58
C ARG A 88 -3.85 -12.37 -4.06
N GLY A 89 -4.70 -11.84 -4.93
CA GLY A 89 -5.34 -10.56 -4.68
C GLY A 89 -6.09 -10.60 -3.35
N ASP A 90 -6.46 -9.44 -2.85
CA ASP A 90 -7.04 -9.27 -1.51
C ASP A 90 -8.44 -9.92 -1.33
N GLY A 91 -8.80 -10.87 -2.21
CA GLY A 91 -10.08 -11.55 -2.29
C GLY A 91 -11.13 -10.75 -3.04
N ARG A 92 -10.80 -9.54 -3.51
CA ARG A 92 -11.76 -8.63 -4.13
C ARG A 92 -11.72 -8.64 -5.65
N THR A 93 -10.66 -9.17 -6.26
CA THR A 93 -10.58 -9.26 -7.72
C THR A 93 -11.42 -10.44 -8.24
N GLU A 94 -11.89 -10.37 -9.48
CA GLU A 94 -12.60 -11.52 -10.09
C GLU A 94 -11.70 -12.76 -10.17
N ASP A 95 -10.39 -12.57 -10.34
CA ASP A 95 -9.41 -13.66 -10.37
C ASP A 95 -9.27 -14.38 -9.01
N ASP A 96 -9.66 -13.73 -7.91
CA ASP A 96 -9.65 -14.33 -6.58
C ASP A 96 -10.99 -15.02 -6.23
N LYS A 97 -12.00 -14.92 -7.09
CA LYS A 97 -13.31 -15.53 -6.86
C LYS A 97 -13.36 -16.91 -7.51
N GLU A 98 -13.95 -17.86 -6.79
CA GLU A 98 -14.42 -19.10 -7.40
C GLU A 98 -15.79 -18.80 -8.05
N LEU A 99 -15.80 -18.65 -9.37
CA LEU A 99 -17.04 -18.52 -10.14
C LEU A 99 -17.80 -19.84 -10.16
N TRP A 100 -19.13 -19.78 -10.16
CA TRP A 100 -20.00 -20.95 -10.13
C TRP A 100 -21.21 -20.77 -11.05
N ALA A 101 -21.66 -21.88 -11.63
CA ALA A 101 -22.98 -22.04 -12.22
C ALA A 101 -23.90 -22.77 -11.23
N ALA A 102 -25.21 -22.74 -11.48
CA ALA A 102 -26.20 -23.38 -10.61
C ALA A 102 -25.90 -24.88 -10.36
N ALA A 103 -25.36 -25.58 -11.36
CA ALA A 103 -25.00 -26.99 -11.24
C ALA A 103 -23.88 -27.24 -10.21
N ASP A 104 -22.91 -26.32 -10.09
CA ASP A 104 -21.71 -26.46 -9.26
C ASP A 104 -22.03 -26.42 -7.75
N LEU A 105 -23.15 -25.81 -7.37
CA LEU A 105 -23.60 -25.67 -5.99
C LEU A 105 -24.42 -26.87 -5.48
N THR A 106 -24.84 -27.78 -6.36
CA THR A 106 -25.69 -28.92 -5.98
C THR A 106 -24.94 -29.82 -5.00
N GLY A 107 -25.44 -29.93 -3.77
CA GLY A 107 -24.79 -30.71 -2.69
C GLY A 107 -23.48 -30.10 -2.16
N ARG A 108 -23.12 -28.89 -2.58
CA ARG A 108 -21.88 -28.17 -2.21
C ARG A 108 -22.13 -26.79 -1.61
N LEU A 109 -23.37 -26.44 -1.29
CA LEU A 109 -23.69 -25.16 -0.66
C LEU A 109 -22.90 -25.01 0.67
N PRO A 110 -22.09 -23.94 0.82
CA PRO A 110 -21.43 -23.66 2.08
C PRO A 110 -22.46 -23.49 3.20
N GLY A 111 -22.36 -24.32 4.23
CA GLY A 111 -23.17 -24.24 5.44
C GLY A 111 -22.28 -24.05 6.66
N ALA A 112 -22.76 -23.29 7.64
CA ALA A 112 -22.14 -23.14 8.95
C ALA A 112 -23.20 -23.30 10.04
N SER A 113 -22.83 -23.84 11.19
CA SER A 113 -23.68 -23.84 12.37
C SER A 113 -23.68 -22.46 13.01
N TRP A 114 -24.84 -22.05 13.54
CA TRP A 114 -24.94 -20.89 14.41
C TRP A 114 -25.16 -21.38 15.84
N ASP A 115 -24.15 -21.23 16.69
CA ASP A 115 -24.30 -21.47 18.12
C ASP A 115 -24.89 -20.21 18.76
N ALA A 116 -26.03 -20.38 19.44
CA ALA A 116 -26.76 -19.30 20.12
C ALA A 116 -26.27 -19.09 21.55
#